data_AF-A0A933HN50-F1
#
_entry.id   AF-A0A933HN50-F1
#
_cell.length_a   1.000
_cell.length_b   1.000
_cell.length_c   1.000
_cell.angle_alpha   90.00
_cell.angle_beta   90.00
_cell.angle_gamma   90.00
#
_symmetry.space_group_name_H-M   'P 1'
#
loop_
_entity.id
_entity.type
_entity.pdbx_description
1 polymer ?
#
loop_
_entity_poly.entity_id
_entity_poly.type
_entity_poly.pdbx_seq_one_letter_code
_entity_poly.pdbx_strand_id
1 'polypeptide(L)'
;MTLGDTAVEFRQLNETLFFGYTLEQGLYVAEPEKALLDELYLIVRGKAALDLDALDLANLSRAKFRAYAQRFPDYVQVNAQALAARFGETVATLEKRERLRAAPARRKNAKR
;
A
#
# COMPACT_ATOMS: atom_id res chain seq x y z
N MET A 1 18.31 14.87 -9.94
CA MET A 1 18.90 14.56 -11.27
C MET A 1 17.83 14.85 -12.31
N THR A 2 18.18 15.11 -13.57
CA THR A 2 17.17 15.23 -14.64
C THR A 2 17.42 14.16 -15.71
N LEU A 3 16.34 13.55 -16.18
CA LEU A 3 16.33 12.68 -17.35
C LEU A 3 15.50 13.39 -18.42
N GLY A 4 16.19 14.01 -19.39
CA GLY A 4 15.57 15.03 -20.24
C GLY A 4 15.11 16.23 -19.39
N ASP A 5 13.84 16.59 -19.53
CA ASP A 5 13.21 17.67 -18.75
C ASP A 5 12.55 17.18 -17.45
N THR A 6 12.62 15.88 -17.16
CA THR A 6 11.96 15.28 -15.99
C THR A 6 12.92 15.19 -14.83
N ALA A 7 12.55 15.77 -13.69
CA ALA A 7 13.27 15.56 -12.44
C ALA A 7 13.10 14.11 -11.98
N VAL A 8 14.23 13.44 -11.74
CA VAL A 8 14.27 12.05 -11.29
C VAL A 8 15.18 11.89 -10.09
N GLU A 9 14.85 10.90 -9.27
CA GLU A 9 15.68 10.41 -8.19
C GLU A 9 16.13 8.99 -8.50
N PHE A 10 17.43 8.75 -8.34
CA PHE A 10 18.00 7.42 -8.47
C PHE A 10 18.36 6.89 -7.09
N ARG A 11 17.91 5.67 -6.79
CA ARG A 11 18.18 4.99 -5.52
C ARG A 11 18.54 3.54 -5.80
N GLN A 12 19.51 3.02 -5.06
CA GLN A 12 19.90 1.61 -5.13
C GLN A 12 19.23 0.81 -4.01
N LEU A 13 18.68 -0.34 -4.39
CA LEU A 13 18.16 -1.36 -3.50
C LEU A 13 19.16 -2.50 -3.39
N ASN A 14 18.97 -3.39 -2.41
CA ASN A 14 19.71 -4.64 -2.38
C ASN A 14 19.34 -5.49 -3.60
N GLU A 15 20.32 -6.12 -4.24
CA GLU A 15 20.13 -6.94 -5.46
C GLU A 15 19.11 -8.07 -5.25
N THR A 16 19.02 -8.64 -4.04
CA THR A 16 18.04 -9.69 -3.72
C THR A 16 16.60 -9.19 -3.73
N LEU A 17 16.40 -7.87 -3.69
CA LEU A 17 15.10 -7.21 -3.78
C LEU A 17 14.72 -6.84 -5.23
N PHE A 18 15.51 -7.26 -6.23
CA PHE A 18 15.19 -7.03 -7.64
C PHE A 18 14.21 -8.09 -8.17
N PHE A 19 12.92 -7.91 -7.88
CA PHE A 19 11.81 -8.76 -8.35
C PHE A 19 10.52 -7.97 -8.50
N GLY A 20 9.46 -8.57 -9.03
CA GLY A 20 8.13 -7.94 -9.09
C GLY A 20 8.07 -6.80 -10.11
N TYR A 21 8.72 -6.99 -11.25
CA TYR A 21 8.72 -6.07 -12.38
C TYR A 21 7.98 -6.69 -13.57
N THR A 22 7.32 -5.85 -14.33
CA THR A 22 6.71 -6.17 -15.61
C THR A 22 7.43 -5.39 -16.72
N LEU A 23 7.55 -5.99 -17.91
CA LEU A 23 8.12 -5.30 -19.06
C LEU A 23 7.01 -4.54 -19.77
N GLU A 24 7.00 -3.22 -19.61
CA GLU A 24 6.04 -2.33 -20.24
C GLU A 24 6.79 -1.37 -21.17
N GLN A 25 6.44 -1.38 -22.46
CA GLN A 25 7.04 -0.49 -23.46
C GLN A 25 8.59 -0.55 -23.52
N GLY A 26 9.17 -1.72 -23.25
CA GLY A 26 10.62 -1.93 -23.23
C GLY A 26 11.30 -1.48 -21.93
N LEU A 27 10.54 -1.08 -20.92
CA LEU A 27 11.04 -0.69 -19.60
C LEU A 27 10.54 -1.66 -18.53
N TYR A 28 11.40 -1.98 -17.57
CA TYR A 28 10.98 -2.74 -16.39
C TYR A 28 10.29 -1.79 -15.41
N VAL A 29 8.99 -1.96 -15.25
CA VAL A 29 8.15 -1.19 -14.32
C VAL A 29 7.78 -2.08 -13.14
N ALA A 30 8.03 -1.61 -11.92
CA ALA A 30 7.67 -2.34 -10.71
C ALA A 30 6.15 -2.46 -10.61
N GLU A 31 5.65 -3.63 -10.28
CA GLU A 31 4.24 -3.80 -9.92
C GLU A 31 3.89 -2.90 -8.71
N PRO A 32 2.66 -2.36 -8.60
CA PRO A 32 2.31 -1.39 -7.57
C PRO A 32 2.65 -1.85 -6.16
N GLU A 33 2.42 -3.13 -5.85
CA GLU A 33 2.75 -3.72 -4.56
C GLU A 33 4.26 -3.72 -4.28
N LYS A 34 5.06 -3.97 -5.32
CA LYS A 34 6.52 -3.94 -5.23
C LYS A 34 7.03 -2.52 -5.06
N ALA A 35 6.54 -1.58 -5.87
CA ALA A 35 6.92 -0.17 -5.79
C ALA A 35 6.69 0.40 -4.38
N LEU A 36 5.55 0.07 -3.76
CA LEU A 36 5.24 0.49 -2.40
C LEU A 36 6.18 -0.15 -1.35
N LEU A 37 6.56 -1.43 -1.50
CA LEU A 37 7.52 -2.08 -0.61
C LEU A 37 8.94 -1.53 -0.78
N ASP A 38 9.35 -1.20 -1.99
CA ASP A 38 10.64 -0.58 -2.27
C ASP A 38 10.77 0.77 -1.58
N GLU A 39 9.72 1.59 -1.68
CA GLU A 39 9.71 2.88 -0.99
C GLU A 39 9.65 2.71 0.52
N LEU A 40 8.84 1.76 1.03
CA LEU A 40 8.79 1.45 2.46
C LEU A 40 10.16 1.00 3.01
N TYR A 41 10.89 0.17 2.26
CA TYR A 41 12.25 -0.24 2.61
C TYR A 41 13.20 0.95 2.74
N LEU A 42 13.07 1.94 1.85
CA LEU A 42 13.88 3.15 1.90
C LEU A 42 13.48 4.07 3.07
N ILE A 43 12.18 4.23 3.33
CA ILE A 43 11.65 5.01 4.45
C ILE A 43 12.12 4.45 5.79
N VAL A 44 11.99 3.14 6.01
CA VAL A 44 12.40 2.51 7.28
C VAL A 44 13.90 2.63 7.52
N ARG A 45 14.71 2.77 6.45
CA ARG A 45 16.15 3.05 6.55
C ARG A 45 16.50 4.54 6.62
N GLY A 46 15.51 5.44 6.69
CA GLY A 46 15.73 6.89 6.72
C GLY A 46 16.29 7.47 5.42
N LYS A 47 16.09 6.79 4.29
CA LYS A 47 16.60 7.20 2.96
C LYS A 47 15.54 7.82 2.05
N ALA A 48 14.30 7.82 2.49
CA ALA A 48 13.17 8.39 1.78
C ALA A 48 12.12 8.89 2.78
N ALA A 49 11.25 9.77 2.32
CA ALA A 49 10.09 10.24 3.06
C ALA A 49 8.89 10.29 2.11
N LEU A 50 7.79 9.68 2.55
CA LEU A 50 6.52 9.68 1.83
C LEU A 50 5.40 9.74 2.86
N ASP A 51 4.39 10.56 2.60
CA ASP A 51 3.16 10.55 3.37
C ASP A 51 2.33 9.32 3.00
N LEU A 52 2.47 8.26 3.80
CA LEU A 52 1.74 7.01 3.60
C LEU A 52 0.23 7.18 3.82
N ASP A 53 -0.22 8.22 4.53
CA ASP A 53 -1.64 8.48 4.79
C ASP A 53 -2.33 9.12 3.59
N ALA A 54 -1.59 9.83 2.73
CA ALA A 54 -2.09 10.41 1.50
C ALA A 54 -2.21 9.43 0.31
N LEU A 55 -1.72 8.19 0.44
CA LEU A 55 -1.75 7.20 -0.64
C LEU A 55 -3.14 6.60 -0.85
N ASP A 56 -3.56 6.52 -2.11
CA ASP A 56 -4.71 5.68 -2.51
C ASP A 56 -4.27 4.22 -2.62
N LEU A 57 -4.75 3.41 -1.67
CA LEU A 57 -4.44 1.98 -1.58
C LEU A 57 -5.56 1.08 -2.11
N ALA A 58 -6.59 1.65 -2.76
CA ALA A 58 -7.80 0.91 -3.14
C ALA A 58 -7.53 -0.18 -4.18
N ASN A 59 -6.60 0.06 -5.12
CA ASN A 59 -6.32 -0.84 -6.24
C ASN A 59 -5.18 -1.83 -5.99
N LEU A 60 -4.58 -1.83 -4.80
CA LEU A 60 -3.49 -2.75 -4.46
C LEU A 60 -4.02 -4.10 -3.96
N SER A 61 -3.42 -5.19 -4.44
CA SER A 61 -3.68 -6.54 -3.97
C SER A 61 -2.98 -6.78 -2.64
N ARG A 62 -3.77 -6.80 -1.56
CA ARG A 62 -3.30 -7.13 -0.20
C ARG A 62 -2.56 -8.47 -0.17
N ALA A 63 -3.04 -9.47 -0.91
CA ALA A 63 -2.44 -10.80 -0.96
C ALA A 63 -1.06 -10.77 -1.62
N LYS A 64 -0.94 -10.14 -2.79
CA LYS A 64 0.33 -10.00 -3.51
C LYS A 64 1.33 -9.18 -2.71
N PHE A 65 0.90 -8.07 -2.12
CA PHE A 65 1.74 -7.22 -1.26
C PHE A 65 2.33 -8.01 -0.08
N ARG A 66 1.51 -8.80 0.62
CA ARG A 66 1.99 -9.66 1.71
C ARG A 66 2.96 -10.73 1.24
N ALA A 67 2.71 -11.34 0.08
CA ALA A 67 3.62 -12.32 -0.49
C ALA A 67 4.98 -11.70 -0.85
N TYR A 68 5.00 -10.49 -1.41
CA TYR A 68 6.23 -9.77 -1.71
C TYR A 68 6.97 -9.32 -0.46
N ALA A 69 6.25 -8.89 0.58
CA ALA A 69 6.84 -8.46 1.84
C ALA A 69 7.71 -9.55 2.48
N GLN A 70 7.39 -10.83 2.30
CA GLN A 70 8.18 -11.96 2.83
C GLN A 70 9.62 -12.02 2.31
N ARG A 71 9.93 -11.34 1.20
CA ARG A 71 11.29 -11.25 0.65
C ARG A 71 12.13 -10.13 1.28
N PHE A 72 11.49 -9.22 2.01
CA PHE A 72 12.18 -8.11 2.67
C PHE A 72 12.61 -8.49 4.09
N PRO A 73 13.58 -7.78 4.69
CA PRO A 73 13.96 -7.98 6.08
C PRO A 73 12.79 -7.80 7.06
N ASP A 74 12.85 -8.44 8.22
CA ASP A 74 11.78 -8.45 9.24
C ASP A 74 11.31 -7.04 9.64
N TYR A 75 12.24 -6.08 9.73
CA TYR A 75 11.90 -4.69 10.07
C TYR A 75 10.99 -4.04 9.02
N VAL A 76 11.07 -4.43 7.74
CA VAL A 76 10.13 -3.98 6.71
C VAL A 76 8.83 -4.75 6.80
N GLN A 77 8.90 -6.06 7.06
CA GLN A 77 7.71 -6.92 7.14
C GLN A 77 6.72 -6.43 8.20
N VAL A 78 7.19 -5.99 9.37
CA VAL A 78 6.33 -5.43 10.43
C VAL A 78 5.58 -4.19 9.93
N ASN A 79 6.31 -3.26 9.28
CA ASN A 79 5.71 -2.05 8.71
C ASN A 79 4.76 -2.36 7.54
N ALA A 80 5.12 -3.33 6.70
CA ALA A 80 4.30 -3.80 5.59
C ALA A 80 2.98 -4.41 6.09
N GLN A 81 3.01 -5.18 7.19
CA GLN A 81 1.79 -5.74 7.78
C GLN A 81 0.83 -4.65 8.28
N ALA A 82 1.36 -3.60 8.93
CA ALA A 82 0.58 -2.45 9.37
C ALA A 82 -0.05 -1.70 8.18
N LEU A 83 0.72 -1.46 7.13
CA LEU A 83 0.24 -0.80 5.91
C LEU A 83 -0.81 -1.65 5.17
N ALA A 84 -0.58 -2.96 5.06
CA ALA A 84 -1.50 -3.90 4.42
C ALA A 84 -2.87 -3.96 5.11
N ALA A 85 -2.97 -3.60 6.40
CA ALA A 85 -4.24 -3.52 7.10
C ALA A 85 -5.18 -2.46 6.50
N ARG A 86 -4.63 -1.42 5.86
CA ARG A 86 -5.34 -0.30 5.23
C ARG A 86 -5.86 -0.61 3.81
N PHE A 87 -5.48 -1.75 3.23
CA PHE A 87 -5.82 -2.08 1.84
C PHE A 87 -7.29 -2.51 1.73
N GLY A 88 -8.01 -2.09 0.68
CA GLY A 88 -9.38 -2.54 0.45
C GLY A 88 -10.44 -1.84 1.29
N GLU A 89 -10.12 -0.71 1.93
CA GLU A 89 -11.14 0.27 2.30
C GLU A 89 -11.57 1.01 1.03
N THR A 90 -12.44 0.38 0.26
CA THR A 90 -13.19 1.08 -0.79
C THR A 90 -14.15 2.08 -0.13
N VAL A 91 -14.35 3.25 -0.74
CA VAL A 91 -15.30 4.27 -0.27
C VAL A 91 -16.69 3.66 0.04
N ALA A 92 -17.13 2.68 -0.75
CA ALA A 92 -18.38 1.94 -0.55
C ALA A 92 -18.44 1.14 0.77
N THR A 93 -17.31 0.63 1.24
CA THR A 93 -17.20 -0.17 2.48
C THR A 93 -17.20 0.73 3.72
N LEU A 94 -16.63 1.94 3.60
CA LEU A 94 -16.66 2.98 4.62
C LEU A 94 -18.07 3.55 4.78
N GLU A 95 -18.75 3.92 3.67
CA GLU A 95 -20.14 4.39 3.71
C GLU A 95 -21.09 3.34 4.31
N LYS A 96 -20.89 2.05 4.00
CA LYS A 96 -21.70 0.97 4.56
C LYS A 96 -21.50 0.84 6.07
N ARG A 97 -20.27 1.02 6.58
CA ARG A 97 -19.97 0.99 8.02
C ARG A 97 -20.55 2.22 8.73
N GLU A 98 -20.51 3.40 8.11
CA GLU A 98 -21.14 4.61 8.64
C GLU A 98 -22.67 4.47 8.69
N ARG A 99 -23.30 3.96 7.63
CA ARG A 99 -24.75 3.69 7.59
C ARG A 99 -25.19 2.66 8.62
N LEU A 100 -24.37 1.63 8.89
CA LEU A 100 -24.64 0.62 9.93
C LEU A 100 -24.46 1.20 11.35
N ARG A 101 -23.53 2.13 11.56
CA ARG A 101 -23.33 2.83 12.84
C ARG A 101 -24.38 3.91 13.10
N ALA A 102 -24.91 4.54 12.05
CA ALA A 102 -25.95 5.56 12.13
C ALA A 102 -27.38 5.00 12.22
N ALA A 103 -27.56 3.68 12.10
CA ALA A 103 -28.88 3.07 12.22
C ALA A 103 -29.38 3.14 13.68
N PRO A 104 -30.51 3.82 13.96
CA PRO A 104 -31.04 3.87 15.32
C PRO A 104 -31.47 2.46 15.74
N ALA A 105 -31.04 2.04 16.94
CA ALA A 105 -31.49 0.81 17.55
C ALA A 105 -33.03 0.79 17.55
N ARG A 106 -33.63 -0.15 16.80
CA ARG A 106 -35.08 -0.37 16.81
C ARG A 106 -35.51 -0.61 18.26
N ARG A 107 -36.05 0.42 18.91
CA ARG A 107 -36.81 0.28 20.16
C ARG A 107 -37.94 -0.69 19.88
N LYS A 108 -37.81 -1.92 20.35
CA LYS A 108 -38.94 -2.86 20.44
C LYS A 108 -39.86 -2.36 21.55
N ASN A 109 -40.73 -1.41 21.21
CA ASN A 109 -41.90 -1.07 21.99
C ASN A 109 -43.11 -1.14 21.06
N ALA A 110 -43.90 -2.21 21.18
CA ALA A 110 -45.36 -2.14 21.14
C ALA A 110 -45.99 -3.53 21.34
N LYS A 111 -46.68 -3.66 22.48
CA LYS A 111 -48.00 -4.27 22.67
C LYS A 111 -48.15 -5.78 22.44
N ARG A 112 -48.34 -6.51 23.53
CA ARG A 112 -49.67 -6.80 24.10
C ARG A 112 -49.57 -7.28 25.53
#